data_AF-A0A9D6T0K8-F1
#
_entry.id   AF-A0A9D6T0K8-F1
#
_cell.length_a   1.000
_cell.length_b   1.000
_cell.length_c   1.000
_cell.angle_alpha   90.00
_cell.angle_beta   90.00
_cell.angle_gamma   90.00
#
_symmetry.space_group_name_H-M   'P 1'
#
loop_
_entity.id
_entity.type
_entity.pdbx_description
1 polymer ?
#
loop_
_entity_poly.entity_id
_entity_poly.type
_entity_poly.pdbx_seq_one_letter_code
_entity_poly.pdbx_strand_id
1 'polypeptide(L)'
;MAYELKLFTGNANRPLAEEIAQYLRVPVSDAEVTRFSDGEIYVQVNENVRGKDVFLIQPTCPPVNDTLMELLIMTDALKRASAQRITAVLPYYGYARQDRKVEPRVPISAKLVADLLEAAGIDRVLALDLHAGQIQGFFRVPVDHLFAAPVMIDYLGKKELREPVIVAPDAGGVERARAIAKRLNAGLAIIDKRREGPNAAVAMHLIGEVRDRDAVVIDDMIDTAGTLVQAVGALAREGARRILACGVHPVLSGPALERISASPLEEIVVTNSIPVPPEKRMARVTVLSVAPLLGEAIRRIHDEESVSTLFV
;
A
#
# COMPACT_ATOMS: atom_id res chain seq x y z
N MET A 1 13.37 16.45 -26.21
CA MET A 1 12.38 17.43 -25.71
C MET A 1 11.72 16.78 -24.52
N ALA A 2 11.76 17.38 -23.33
CA ALA A 2 11.06 16.83 -22.18
C ALA A 2 9.55 16.85 -22.49
N TYR A 3 8.88 15.71 -22.35
CA TYR A 3 7.43 15.64 -22.50
C TYR A 3 6.79 16.52 -21.41
N GLU A 4 5.59 17.06 -21.65
CA GLU A 4 4.88 17.75 -20.56
C GLU A 4 4.21 16.71 -19.66
N LEU A 5 4.42 16.86 -18.35
CA LEU A 5 3.85 16.02 -17.30
C LEU A 5 2.34 16.29 -17.13
N LYS A 6 1.54 15.23 -17.11
CA LYS A 6 0.10 15.28 -16.79
C LYS A 6 -0.26 14.25 -15.72
N LEU A 7 -1.05 14.68 -14.73
CA LEU A 7 -1.50 13.83 -13.63
C LEU A 7 -2.99 13.57 -13.77
N PHE A 8 -3.40 12.31 -13.83
CA PHE A 8 -4.81 11.92 -13.82
C PHE A 8 -5.09 11.03 -12.60
N THR A 9 -6.35 10.97 -12.20
CA THR A 9 -6.83 10.08 -11.13
C THR A 9 -8.26 9.65 -11.43
N GLY A 10 -8.61 8.42 -11.06
CA GLY A 10 -9.99 7.96 -11.04
C GLY A 10 -10.66 8.36 -9.72
N ASN A 11 -11.60 7.55 -9.25
CA ASN A 11 -12.36 7.85 -8.04
C ASN A 11 -11.79 7.20 -6.78
N ALA A 12 -10.78 6.33 -6.89
CA ALA A 12 -10.34 5.50 -5.78
C ALA A 12 -9.68 6.30 -4.65
N ASN A 13 -8.86 7.31 -4.96
CA ASN A 13 -8.17 8.11 -3.94
C ASN A 13 -7.78 9.50 -4.43
N ARG A 14 -8.77 10.30 -4.82
CA ARG A 14 -8.57 11.70 -5.26
C ARG A 14 -7.79 12.55 -4.24
N PRO A 15 -8.03 12.47 -2.91
CA PRO A 15 -7.26 13.25 -1.94
C PRO A 15 -5.74 13.03 -2.03
N LEU A 16 -5.29 11.78 -2.19
CA LEU A 16 -3.86 11.49 -2.37
C LEU A 16 -3.33 12.06 -3.70
N ALA A 17 -4.11 11.97 -4.78
CA ALA A 17 -3.71 12.54 -6.06
C ALA A 17 -3.53 14.07 -5.99
N GLU A 18 -4.41 14.77 -5.27
CA GLU A 18 -4.30 16.21 -5.03
C GLU A 18 -3.06 16.56 -4.17
N GLU A 19 -2.75 15.77 -3.14
CA GLU A 19 -1.53 15.98 -2.34
C GLU A 19 -0.26 15.77 -3.19
N ILE A 20 -0.25 14.78 -4.08
CA ILE A 20 0.86 14.53 -5.03
C ILE A 20 0.99 15.69 -6.02
N ALA A 21 -0.13 16.17 -6.57
CA ALA A 21 -0.20 17.33 -7.45
C ALA A 21 0.36 18.59 -6.79
N GLN A 22 0.04 18.83 -5.51
CA GLN A 22 0.60 19.93 -4.72
C GLN A 22 2.11 19.81 -4.53
N TYR A 23 2.62 18.61 -4.24
CA TYR A 23 4.07 18.37 -4.14
C TYR A 23 4.79 18.70 -5.45
N LEU A 24 4.23 18.25 -6.57
CA LEU A 24 4.78 18.44 -7.91
C LEU A 24 4.55 19.85 -8.48
N ARG A 25 3.65 20.64 -7.85
CA ARG A 25 3.19 21.96 -8.33
C ARG A 25 2.57 21.88 -9.74
N VAL A 26 1.85 20.79 -10.02
CA VAL A 26 1.11 20.55 -11.25
C VAL A 26 -0.30 20.14 -10.88
N PRO A 27 -1.37 20.72 -11.45
CA PRO A 27 -2.74 20.34 -11.11
C PRO A 27 -3.07 18.92 -11.57
N VAL A 28 -4.03 18.28 -10.90
CA VAL A 28 -4.71 17.11 -11.46
C VAL A 28 -5.46 17.55 -12.72
N SER A 29 -5.21 16.86 -13.82
CA SER A 29 -5.78 17.15 -15.14
C SER A 29 -7.26 16.80 -15.20
N ASP A 30 -8.02 17.53 -16.01
CA ASP A 30 -9.46 17.37 -16.14
C ASP A 30 -9.82 16.07 -16.89
N ALA A 31 -10.49 15.18 -16.17
CA ALA A 31 -11.15 14.00 -16.71
C ALA A 31 -12.45 13.74 -15.96
N GLU A 32 -13.50 13.44 -16.71
CA GLU A 32 -14.75 12.95 -16.18
C GLU A 32 -14.65 11.43 -16.01
N VAL A 33 -14.91 10.94 -14.78
CA VAL A 33 -14.95 9.52 -14.45
C VAL A 33 -16.25 9.27 -13.69
N THR A 34 -17.30 8.92 -14.43
CA THR A 34 -18.67 8.79 -13.94
C THR A 34 -19.22 7.39 -14.25
N ARG A 35 -20.52 7.18 -14.02
CA ARG A 35 -21.20 5.92 -14.32
C ARG A 35 -22.48 6.17 -15.07
N PHE A 36 -22.78 5.29 -16.03
CA PHE A 36 -24.10 5.17 -16.61
C PHE A 36 -25.09 4.62 -15.57
N SER A 37 -26.39 4.71 -15.86
CA SER A 37 -27.46 4.31 -14.93
C SER A 37 -27.44 2.82 -14.57
N ASP A 38 -26.84 1.97 -15.41
CA ASP A 38 -26.68 0.53 -15.19
C ASP A 38 -25.37 0.16 -14.46
N GLY A 39 -24.53 1.16 -14.15
CA GLY A 39 -23.29 0.99 -13.39
C GLY A 39 -22.03 0.89 -14.24
N GLU A 40 -22.13 0.85 -15.57
CA GLU A 40 -20.98 0.91 -16.47
C GLU A 40 -20.18 2.20 -16.27
N ILE A 41 -18.86 2.10 -16.29
CA ILE A 41 -17.96 3.23 -16.06
C ILE A 41 -17.83 4.03 -17.36
N TYR A 42 -18.07 5.34 -17.26
CA TYR A 42 -17.83 6.31 -18.33
C TYR A 42 -16.57 7.11 -18.02
N VAL A 43 -15.69 7.25 -19.01
CA VAL A 43 -14.47 8.07 -18.91
C VAL A 43 -14.37 9.00 -20.10
N GLN A 44 -14.12 10.28 -19.83
CA GLN A 44 -13.76 11.27 -20.84
C GLN A 44 -12.57 12.10 -20.36
N VAL A 45 -11.50 12.11 -21.15
CA VAL A 45 -10.35 12.99 -20.93
C VAL A 45 -10.67 14.36 -21.57
N ASN A 46 -10.75 15.41 -20.77
CA ASN A 46 -11.19 16.74 -21.22
C ASN A 46 -10.02 17.63 -21.68
N GLU A 47 -8.79 17.13 -21.60
CA GLU A 47 -7.58 17.83 -21.99
C GLU A 47 -6.81 17.12 -23.10
N ASN A 48 -5.99 17.87 -23.84
CA ASN A 48 -5.10 17.30 -24.85
C ASN A 48 -3.92 16.59 -24.19
N VAL A 49 -3.88 15.26 -24.32
CA VAL A 49 -2.79 14.40 -23.83
C VAL A 49 -1.83 13.92 -24.92
N ARG A 50 -1.99 14.38 -26.18
CA ARG A 50 -1.16 13.94 -27.30
C ARG A 50 0.31 14.26 -27.06
N GLY A 51 1.16 13.24 -27.09
CA GLY A 51 2.60 13.39 -26.89
C GLY A 51 3.00 13.78 -25.46
N LYS A 52 2.11 13.63 -24.48
CA LYS A 52 2.34 13.96 -23.06
C LYS A 52 2.78 12.73 -22.26
N ASP A 53 3.52 12.96 -21.19
CA ASP A 53 3.92 11.93 -20.23
C ASP A 53 2.90 11.91 -19.08
N VAL A 54 2.11 10.85 -19.01
CA VAL A 54 0.93 10.76 -18.16
C VAL A 54 1.20 9.83 -16.99
N PHE A 55 0.87 10.30 -15.78
CA PHE A 55 0.84 9.49 -14.57
C PHE A 55 -0.60 9.36 -14.08
N LEU A 56 -1.09 8.13 -14.03
CA LEU A 56 -2.45 7.81 -13.60
C LEU A 56 -2.43 7.24 -12.18
N ILE A 57 -2.84 8.05 -11.21
CA ILE A 57 -2.84 7.75 -9.77
C ILE A 57 -4.16 7.10 -9.40
N GLN A 58 -4.15 5.78 -9.19
CA GLN A 58 -5.36 5.01 -8.92
C GLN A 58 -5.03 3.73 -8.15
N PRO A 59 -5.17 3.70 -6.81
CA PRO A 59 -5.09 2.45 -6.08
C PRO A 59 -6.26 1.53 -6.47
N THR A 60 -6.02 0.22 -6.54
CA THR A 60 -7.06 -0.78 -6.82
C THR A 60 -7.64 -1.32 -5.51
N CYS A 61 -8.19 -0.41 -4.70
CA CYS A 61 -8.78 -0.69 -3.39
C CYS A 61 -10.30 -0.93 -3.47
N PRO A 62 -10.96 -1.41 -2.39
CA PRO A 62 -12.41 -1.62 -2.39
C PRO A 62 -13.21 -0.36 -2.80
N PRO A 63 -14.20 -0.48 -3.71
CA PRO A 63 -14.59 -1.69 -4.45
C PRO A 63 -13.56 -2.07 -5.54
N VAL A 64 -12.93 -3.24 -5.39
CA VAL A 64 -11.68 -3.59 -6.10
C VAL A 64 -11.84 -3.75 -7.61
N ASN A 65 -12.96 -4.34 -8.05
CA ASN A 65 -13.22 -4.55 -9.48
C ASN A 65 -13.52 -3.25 -10.19
N ASP A 66 -14.31 -2.40 -9.54
CA ASP A 66 -14.69 -1.09 -10.04
C ASP A 66 -13.48 -0.17 -10.21
N THR A 67 -12.63 -0.06 -9.16
CA THR A 67 -11.45 0.80 -9.21
C THR A 67 -10.40 0.28 -10.21
N LEU A 68 -10.31 -1.04 -10.39
CA LEU A 68 -9.51 -1.68 -11.45
C LEU A 68 -10.08 -1.39 -12.84
N MET A 69 -11.39 -1.49 -13.05
CA MET A 69 -12.01 -1.19 -14.34
C MET A 69 -11.88 0.29 -14.70
N GLU A 70 -12.02 1.21 -13.73
CA GLU A 70 -11.73 2.63 -13.93
C GLU A 70 -10.30 2.83 -14.46
N LEU A 71 -9.30 2.20 -13.81
CA LEU A 71 -7.90 2.26 -14.21
C LEU A 71 -7.70 1.78 -15.66
N LEU A 72 -8.28 0.63 -16.01
CA LEU A 72 -8.16 0.04 -17.34
C LEU A 72 -8.79 0.93 -18.43
N ILE A 73 -10.01 1.43 -18.18
CA ILE A 73 -10.74 2.28 -19.14
C ILE A 73 -10.05 3.64 -19.29
N MET A 74 -9.56 4.24 -18.21
CA MET A 74 -8.78 5.48 -18.27
C MET A 74 -7.47 5.28 -19.05
N THR A 75 -6.78 4.17 -18.84
CA THR A 75 -5.56 3.82 -19.59
C THR A 75 -5.85 3.71 -21.10
N ASP A 76 -6.93 3.00 -21.47
CA ASP A 76 -7.34 2.87 -22.89
C ASP A 76 -7.69 4.24 -23.50
N ALA A 77 -8.44 5.10 -22.79
CA ALA A 77 -8.78 6.44 -23.24
C ALA A 77 -7.53 7.30 -23.49
N LEU A 78 -6.58 7.31 -22.56
CA LEU A 78 -5.30 8.04 -22.68
C LEU A 78 -4.47 7.54 -23.86
N LYS A 79 -4.40 6.22 -24.04
CA LYS A 79 -3.67 5.57 -25.15
C LYS A 79 -4.27 5.94 -26.50
N ARG A 80 -5.60 5.86 -26.64
CA ARG A 80 -6.31 6.25 -27.87
C ARG A 80 -6.20 7.75 -28.15
N ALA A 81 -6.11 8.57 -27.10
CA ALA A 81 -5.81 10.00 -27.19
C ALA A 81 -4.33 10.31 -27.51
N SER A 82 -3.51 9.28 -27.78
CA SER A 82 -2.11 9.39 -28.20
C SER A 82 -1.18 9.98 -27.13
N ALA A 83 -1.42 9.66 -25.85
CA ALA A 83 -0.41 9.86 -24.81
C ALA A 83 0.91 9.20 -25.22
N GLN A 84 2.03 9.87 -24.93
CA GLN A 84 3.35 9.35 -25.30
C GLN A 84 3.75 8.17 -24.41
N ARG A 85 3.48 8.31 -23.11
CA ARG A 85 3.83 7.36 -22.07
C ARG A 85 2.77 7.40 -20.98
N ILE A 86 2.34 6.24 -20.50
CA ILE A 86 1.34 6.09 -19.45
C ILE A 86 1.97 5.28 -18.31
N THR A 87 2.25 5.95 -17.19
CA THR A 87 2.70 5.31 -15.96
C THR A 87 1.52 5.09 -15.02
N ALA A 88 1.21 3.84 -14.71
CA ALA A 88 0.23 3.52 -13.67
C ALA A 88 0.86 3.69 -12.29
N VAL A 89 0.37 4.66 -11.52
CA VAL A 89 0.78 4.90 -10.13
C VAL A 89 -0.22 4.19 -9.22
N LEU A 90 0.24 3.13 -8.55
CA LEU A 90 -0.55 2.18 -7.77
C LEU A 90 -0.14 2.26 -6.28
N PRO A 91 -0.67 3.24 -5.52
CA PRO A 91 -0.41 3.31 -4.07
C PRO A 91 -0.82 2.06 -3.31
N TYR A 92 -1.79 1.29 -3.84
CA TYR A 92 -2.16 -0.03 -3.36
C TYR A 92 -2.51 -0.93 -4.55
N TYR A 93 -1.88 -2.10 -4.60
CA TYR A 93 -2.12 -3.13 -5.62
C TYR A 93 -3.12 -4.18 -5.10
N GLY A 94 -4.38 -4.06 -5.50
CA GLY A 94 -5.41 -5.06 -5.27
C GLY A 94 -5.03 -6.41 -5.88
N TYR A 95 -5.62 -7.49 -5.35
CA TYR A 95 -5.28 -8.88 -5.71
C TYR A 95 -3.84 -9.34 -5.41
N ALA A 96 -2.96 -8.50 -4.86
CA ALA A 96 -1.56 -8.84 -4.58
C ALA A 96 -1.35 -10.11 -3.73
N ARG A 97 -2.32 -10.46 -2.87
CA ARG A 97 -2.28 -11.67 -2.03
C ARG A 97 -2.49 -12.99 -2.79
N GLN A 98 -2.90 -12.92 -4.06
CA GLN A 98 -3.10 -14.07 -4.96
C GLN A 98 -1.98 -14.12 -6.01
N ASP A 99 -0.74 -14.22 -5.52
CA ASP A 99 0.52 -14.17 -6.29
C ASP A 99 1.06 -15.56 -6.67
N ARG A 100 0.53 -16.63 -6.07
CA ARG A 100 0.94 -18.01 -6.35
C ARG A 100 -0.20 -18.99 -6.12
N LYS A 101 -0.07 -20.19 -6.66
CA LYS A 101 -0.98 -21.30 -6.39
C LYS A 101 -0.62 -21.97 -5.07
N VAL A 102 -1.40 -21.70 -4.02
CA VAL A 102 -1.29 -22.39 -2.73
C VAL A 102 -2.07 -23.71 -2.71
N GLU A 103 -3.03 -23.86 -3.62
CA GLU A 103 -3.87 -25.05 -3.77
C GLU A 103 -4.06 -25.38 -5.27
N PRO A 104 -4.47 -26.61 -5.62
CA PRO A 104 -4.84 -26.94 -6.99
C PRO A 104 -6.00 -26.06 -7.50
N ARG A 105 -5.94 -25.67 -8.78
CA ARG A 105 -7.03 -25.00 -9.53
C ARG A 105 -7.44 -23.61 -9.01
N VAL A 106 -6.57 -22.91 -8.29
CA VAL A 106 -6.74 -21.48 -7.97
C VAL A 106 -6.09 -20.57 -9.02
N PRO A 107 -6.59 -19.33 -9.23
CA PRO A 107 -5.95 -18.37 -10.12
C PRO A 107 -4.69 -17.75 -9.49
N ILE A 108 -3.89 -17.09 -10.32
CA ILE A 108 -2.86 -16.13 -9.89
C ILE A 108 -3.38 -14.74 -10.27
N SER A 109 -4.34 -14.23 -9.51
CA SER A 109 -5.07 -13.01 -9.87
C SER A 109 -4.17 -11.78 -9.95
N ALA A 110 -3.10 -11.71 -9.14
CA ALA A 110 -2.12 -10.63 -9.25
C ALA A 110 -1.44 -10.59 -10.63
N LYS A 111 -1.18 -11.77 -11.23
CA LYS A 111 -0.63 -11.90 -12.59
C LYS A 111 -1.66 -11.54 -13.65
N LEU A 112 -2.91 -11.97 -13.48
CA LEU A 112 -4.01 -11.58 -14.38
C LEU A 112 -4.19 -10.06 -14.42
N VAL A 113 -4.17 -9.39 -13.26
CA VAL A 113 -4.24 -7.92 -13.20
C VAL A 113 -3.06 -7.27 -13.93
N ALA A 114 -1.85 -7.80 -13.78
CA ALA A 114 -0.68 -7.31 -14.51
C ALA A 114 -0.88 -7.44 -16.04
N ASP A 115 -1.37 -8.59 -16.52
CA ASP A 115 -1.68 -8.80 -17.94
C ASP A 115 -2.74 -7.82 -18.46
N LEU A 116 -3.78 -7.54 -17.67
CA LEU A 116 -4.85 -6.61 -18.05
C LEU A 116 -4.32 -5.18 -18.17
N LEU A 117 -3.49 -4.73 -17.22
CA LEU A 117 -2.90 -3.39 -17.26
C LEU A 117 -1.99 -3.21 -18.49
N GLU A 118 -1.14 -4.20 -18.77
CA GLU A 118 -0.28 -4.18 -19.97
C GLU A 118 -1.10 -4.21 -21.26
N ALA A 119 -2.17 -5.01 -21.30
CA ALA A 119 -3.05 -5.08 -22.46
C ALA A 119 -3.79 -3.74 -22.69
N ALA A 120 -4.23 -3.06 -21.63
CA ALA A 120 -4.80 -1.71 -21.71
C ALA A 120 -3.75 -0.71 -22.25
N GLY A 121 -2.48 -0.93 -21.93
CA GLY A 121 -1.34 -0.26 -22.55
C GLY A 121 -0.63 0.74 -21.66
N ILE A 122 -0.41 0.37 -20.40
CA ILE A 122 0.57 1.04 -19.56
C ILE A 122 1.98 0.80 -20.11
N ASP A 123 2.88 1.76 -19.88
CA ASP A 123 4.30 1.67 -20.25
C ASP A 123 5.22 1.45 -19.05
N ARG A 124 4.72 1.72 -17.83
CA ARG A 124 5.46 1.60 -16.56
C ARG A 124 4.48 1.46 -15.40
N VAL A 125 4.92 0.81 -14.33
CA VAL A 125 4.23 0.79 -13.03
C VAL A 125 5.08 1.47 -11.97
N LEU A 126 4.46 2.35 -11.18
CA LEU A 126 5.00 2.84 -9.91
C LEU A 126 4.12 2.29 -8.79
N ALA A 127 4.61 1.33 -8.02
CA ALA A 127 3.86 0.66 -6.96
C ALA A 127 4.45 0.95 -5.58
N LEU A 128 3.62 0.94 -4.55
CA LEU A 128 4.02 1.07 -3.14
C LEU A 128 3.76 -0.24 -2.39
N ASP A 129 4.76 -0.75 -1.68
CA ASP A 129 4.71 -1.94 -0.80
C ASP A 129 3.86 -3.10 -1.35
N LEU A 130 4.25 -3.62 -2.52
CA LEU A 130 3.68 -4.84 -3.05
C LEU A 130 3.78 -5.97 -2.02
N HIS A 131 2.67 -6.70 -1.84
CA HIS A 131 2.58 -7.81 -0.89
C HIS A 131 3.73 -8.82 -1.04
N ALA A 132 4.11 -9.10 -2.30
CA ALA A 132 5.26 -9.89 -2.66
C ALA A 132 6.11 -9.13 -3.68
N GLY A 133 7.42 -9.00 -3.40
CA GLY A 133 8.35 -8.30 -4.30
C GLY A 133 8.46 -8.94 -5.69
N GLN A 134 8.12 -10.23 -5.82
CA GLN A 134 8.11 -11.00 -7.07
C GLN A 134 7.01 -10.53 -8.04
N ILE A 135 6.00 -9.79 -7.58
CA ILE A 135 4.96 -9.21 -8.45
C ILE A 135 5.60 -8.30 -9.53
N GLN A 136 6.76 -7.70 -9.27
CA GLN A 136 7.52 -6.97 -10.29
C GLN A 136 7.80 -7.82 -11.53
N GLY A 137 8.08 -9.12 -11.37
CA GLY A 137 8.32 -10.06 -12.47
C GLY A 137 7.05 -10.53 -13.20
N PHE A 138 5.86 -10.10 -12.77
CA PHE A 138 4.62 -10.35 -13.50
C PHE A 138 4.42 -9.38 -14.65
N PHE A 139 5.07 -8.23 -14.58
CA PHE A 139 5.11 -7.21 -15.61
C PHE A 139 6.34 -7.42 -16.51
N ARG A 140 6.14 -7.17 -17.80
CA ARG A 140 7.15 -7.00 -18.84
C ARG A 140 7.60 -5.54 -18.94
N VAL A 141 6.74 -4.59 -18.56
CA VAL A 141 7.09 -3.17 -18.44
C VAL A 141 7.93 -2.92 -17.18
N PRO A 142 8.73 -1.84 -17.12
CA PRO A 142 9.45 -1.46 -15.90
C PRO A 142 8.50 -1.24 -14.72
N VAL A 143 8.90 -1.75 -13.55
CA VAL A 143 8.19 -1.57 -12.29
C VAL A 143 9.13 -0.92 -11.28
N ASP A 144 8.75 0.27 -10.82
CA ASP A 144 9.38 0.94 -9.69
C ASP A 144 8.59 0.58 -8.43
N HIS A 145 9.16 -0.29 -7.57
CA HIS A 145 8.52 -0.75 -6.34
C HIS A 145 9.07 0.01 -5.12
N LEU A 146 8.35 1.06 -4.72
CA LEU A 146 8.66 1.89 -3.56
C LEU A 146 8.27 1.21 -2.24
N PHE A 147 8.97 1.61 -1.17
CA PHE A 147 8.67 1.21 0.20
C PHE A 147 8.32 2.45 1.03
N ALA A 148 7.24 2.39 1.80
CA ALA A 148 6.82 3.39 2.78
C ALA A 148 7.65 3.35 4.07
N ALA A 149 8.60 2.42 4.18
CA ALA A 149 9.51 2.29 5.32
C ALA A 149 10.12 3.63 5.79
N PRO A 150 10.68 4.50 4.94
CA PRO A 150 11.16 5.83 5.37
C PRO A 150 10.08 6.70 6.03
N VAL A 151 8.84 6.67 5.54
CA VAL A 151 7.72 7.42 6.14
C VAL A 151 7.41 6.90 7.55
N MET A 152 7.41 5.58 7.72
CA MET A 152 7.18 4.94 9.02
C MET A 152 8.35 5.17 9.99
N ILE A 153 9.59 5.08 9.51
CA ILE A 153 10.80 5.28 10.31
C ILE A 153 10.89 6.73 10.82
N ASP A 154 10.60 7.72 9.96
CA ASP A 154 10.58 9.12 10.39
C ASP A 154 9.53 9.35 11.50
N TYR A 155 8.34 8.78 11.36
CA TYR A 155 7.30 8.89 12.38
C TYR A 155 7.68 8.21 13.69
N LEU A 156 8.16 6.96 13.62
CA LEU A 156 8.55 6.19 14.81
C LEU A 156 9.80 6.75 15.48
N GLY A 157 10.76 7.30 14.72
CA GLY A 157 11.96 7.93 15.26
C GLY A 157 11.68 9.20 16.06
N LYS A 158 10.54 9.85 15.80
CA LYS A 158 10.02 10.99 16.58
C LYS A 158 9.22 10.56 17.81
N LYS A 159 8.89 9.27 17.94
CA LYS A 159 8.25 8.72 19.14
C LYS A 159 9.34 8.42 20.17
N GLU A 160 9.15 8.86 21.41
CA GLU A 160 10.02 8.51 22.54
C GLU A 160 9.78 7.05 22.98
N LEU A 161 10.18 6.09 22.14
CA LEU A 161 10.01 4.66 22.39
C LEU A 161 11.10 4.16 23.35
N ARG A 162 10.69 3.40 24.37
CA ARG A 162 11.60 2.77 25.33
C ARG A 162 12.06 1.41 24.82
N GLU A 163 13.37 1.29 24.56
CA GLU A 163 14.02 0.05 24.10
C GLU A 163 13.19 -0.66 23.01
N PRO A 164 12.89 0.02 21.89
CA PRO A 164 11.90 -0.43 20.94
C PRO A 164 12.23 -1.82 20.39
N VAL A 165 11.19 -2.63 20.17
CA VAL A 165 11.28 -3.92 19.50
C VAL A 165 10.30 -3.95 18.34
N ILE A 166 10.82 -4.15 17.13
CA ILE A 166 10.01 -4.31 15.94
C ILE A 166 9.55 -5.75 15.84
N VAL A 167 8.25 -5.96 15.65
CA VAL A 167 7.62 -7.28 15.69
C VAL A 167 7.07 -7.63 14.31
N ALA A 168 7.52 -8.76 13.75
CA ALA A 168 6.90 -9.37 12.59
C ALA A 168 5.69 -10.23 13.03
N PRO A 169 4.48 -9.96 12.52
CA PRO A 169 3.27 -10.70 12.94
C PRO A 169 3.16 -12.12 12.36
N ASP A 170 4.03 -12.45 11.39
CA ASP A 170 4.25 -13.79 10.87
C ASP A 170 5.61 -13.88 10.15
N ALA A 171 5.95 -15.07 9.65
CA ALA A 171 7.20 -15.35 8.96
C ALA A 171 7.38 -14.55 7.66
N GLY A 172 6.30 -14.16 6.98
CA GLY A 172 6.36 -13.41 5.72
C GLY A 172 6.84 -11.97 5.93
N GLY A 173 6.50 -11.37 7.07
CA GLY A 173 6.88 -9.99 7.41
C GLY A 173 8.27 -9.81 8.01
N VAL A 174 9.05 -10.88 8.21
CA VAL A 174 10.32 -10.84 8.96
C VAL A 174 11.37 -9.93 8.32
N GLU A 175 11.55 -10.01 7.00
CA GLU A 175 12.54 -9.18 6.29
C GLU A 175 12.19 -7.69 6.39
N ARG A 176 10.89 -7.35 6.28
CA ARG A 176 10.38 -5.99 6.45
C ARG A 176 10.65 -5.46 7.86
N ALA A 177 10.27 -6.25 8.88
CA ALA A 177 10.51 -5.92 10.27
C ALA A 177 12.00 -5.74 10.59
N ARG A 178 12.87 -6.63 10.08
CA ARG A 178 14.33 -6.56 10.22
C ARG A 178 14.90 -5.29 9.63
N ALA A 179 14.46 -4.88 8.44
CA ALA A 179 14.94 -3.68 7.76
C ALA A 179 14.62 -2.41 8.57
N ILE A 180 13.42 -2.32 9.14
CA ILE A 180 13.02 -1.20 10.01
C ILE A 180 13.75 -1.25 11.35
N ALA A 181 13.88 -2.42 11.98
CA ALA A 181 14.59 -2.61 13.24
C ALA A 181 16.04 -2.11 13.16
N LYS A 182 16.74 -2.45 12.07
CA LYS A 182 18.13 -2.01 11.84
C LYS A 182 18.26 -0.49 11.79
N ARG A 183 17.29 0.21 11.18
CA ARG A 183 17.33 1.67 11.01
C ARG A 183 16.92 2.43 12.25
N LEU A 184 16.05 1.86 13.07
CA LEU A 184 15.65 2.39 14.38
C LEU A 184 16.58 1.95 15.52
N ASN A 185 17.63 1.18 15.23
CA ASN A 185 18.49 0.53 16.23
C ASN A 185 17.67 -0.21 17.31
N ALA A 186 16.62 -0.89 16.86
CA ALA A 186 15.62 -1.56 17.68
C ALA A 186 15.86 -3.08 17.72
N GLY A 187 15.32 -3.75 18.74
CA GLY A 187 15.23 -5.20 18.77
C GLY A 187 14.33 -5.74 17.67
N LEU A 188 14.41 -7.05 17.41
CA LEU A 188 13.52 -7.76 16.50
C LEU A 188 12.84 -8.90 17.26
N ALA A 189 11.53 -9.01 17.12
CA ALA A 189 10.77 -10.17 17.55
C ALA A 189 9.87 -10.70 16.42
N ILE A 190 9.53 -11.97 16.49
CA ILE A 190 8.77 -12.68 15.46
C ILE A 190 7.68 -13.49 16.14
N ILE A 191 6.48 -13.45 15.60
CA ILE A 191 5.38 -14.29 16.04
C ILE A 191 5.31 -15.51 15.14
N ASP A 192 5.67 -16.66 15.70
CA ASP A 192 5.52 -17.96 15.06
C ASP A 192 4.10 -18.49 15.32
N LYS A 193 3.28 -18.46 14.27
CA LYS A 193 1.91 -19.00 14.25
C LYS A 193 1.96 -20.50 13.98
N ARG A 194 1.76 -21.31 15.01
CA ARG A 194 1.57 -22.76 14.84
C ARG A 194 0.09 -23.11 14.93
N ARG A 195 -0.39 -23.85 13.92
CA ARG A 195 -1.72 -24.47 13.94
C ARG A 195 -1.55 -25.94 14.31
N GLU A 196 -2.02 -26.35 15.48
CA GLU A 196 -2.01 -27.77 15.90
C GLU A 196 -3.19 -28.56 15.33
N GLY A 197 -3.51 -28.35 14.05
CA GLY A 197 -4.59 -29.03 13.31
C GLY A 197 -5.73 -28.12 12.83
N PRO A 198 -6.71 -28.68 12.09
CA PRO A 198 -7.76 -27.92 11.41
C PRO A 198 -8.70 -27.11 12.32
N ASN A 199 -8.86 -27.54 13.59
CA ASN A 199 -9.78 -26.96 14.58
C ASN A 199 -9.10 -26.57 15.90
N ALA A 200 -7.76 -26.58 15.96
CA ALA A 200 -7.02 -26.25 17.18
C ALA A 200 -6.86 -24.73 17.34
N ALA A 201 -6.79 -24.27 18.59
CA ALA A 201 -6.44 -22.90 18.90
C ALA A 201 -5.06 -22.57 18.31
N VAL A 202 -4.90 -21.37 17.73
CA VAL A 202 -3.61 -20.92 17.19
C VAL A 202 -2.66 -20.68 18.36
N ALA A 203 -1.64 -21.52 18.51
CA ALA A 203 -0.56 -21.28 19.45
C ALA A 203 0.37 -20.21 18.84
N MET A 204 0.49 -19.09 19.54
CA MET A 204 1.37 -17.97 19.17
C MET A 204 2.64 -18.08 20.01
N HIS A 205 3.75 -18.47 19.40
CA HIS A 205 5.04 -18.46 20.07
C HIS A 205 5.80 -17.19 19.69
N LEU A 206 6.21 -16.42 20.70
CA LEU A 206 7.00 -15.21 20.50
C LEU A 206 8.49 -15.58 20.54
N ILE A 207 9.20 -15.25 19.46
CA ILE A 207 10.66 -15.36 19.38
C ILE A 207 11.23 -13.95 19.50
N GLY A 208 11.95 -13.67 20.59
CA GLY A 208 12.53 -12.36 20.90
C GLY A 208 12.06 -11.83 22.26
N GLU A 209 12.80 -10.88 22.83
CA GLU A 209 12.51 -10.29 24.14
C GLU A 209 11.71 -8.99 24.01
N VAL A 210 10.53 -8.95 24.62
CA VAL A 210 9.59 -7.81 24.55
C VAL A 210 9.15 -7.30 25.93
N ARG A 211 9.53 -7.97 27.01
CA ARG A 211 9.10 -7.61 28.36
C ARG A 211 9.63 -6.23 28.75
N ASP A 212 8.76 -5.38 29.29
CA ASP A 212 9.03 -4.01 29.72
C ASP A 212 9.51 -3.07 28.59
N ARG A 213 9.34 -3.48 27.32
CA ARG A 213 9.74 -2.74 26.11
C ARG A 213 8.55 -2.24 25.30
N ASP A 214 8.80 -1.26 24.45
CA ASP A 214 7.80 -0.76 23.49
C ASP A 214 7.85 -1.60 22.21
N ALA A 215 6.78 -2.36 21.97
CA ALA A 215 6.67 -3.25 20.82
C ALA A 215 5.93 -2.56 19.66
N VAL A 216 6.49 -2.62 18.45
CA VAL A 216 5.88 -2.07 17.23
C VAL A 216 5.68 -3.18 16.21
N VAL A 217 4.43 -3.60 16.02
CA VAL A 217 4.07 -4.59 15.00
C VAL A 217 4.12 -3.95 13.62
N ILE A 218 4.87 -4.53 12.68
CA ILE A 218 4.95 -4.01 11.31
C ILE A 218 4.37 -5.02 10.32
N ASP A 219 3.47 -4.55 9.46
CA ASP A 219 2.92 -5.33 8.35
C ASP A 219 2.76 -4.49 7.07
N ASP A 220 2.62 -5.12 5.90
CA ASP A 220 2.34 -4.39 4.65
C ASP A 220 0.91 -3.87 4.63
N MET A 221 -0.04 -4.61 5.19
CA MET A 221 -1.44 -4.20 5.18
C MET A 221 -2.19 -4.67 6.41
N ILE A 222 -3.25 -3.95 6.76
CA ILE A 222 -4.16 -4.33 7.84
C ILE A 222 -5.55 -4.48 7.23
N ASP A 223 -5.98 -5.73 7.06
CA ASP A 223 -7.28 -6.08 6.46
C ASP A 223 -8.39 -6.20 7.52
N THR A 224 -8.61 -7.40 8.05
CA THR A 224 -9.64 -7.63 9.08
C THR A 224 -9.13 -7.43 10.52
N ALA A 225 -7.87 -7.00 10.67
CA ALA A 225 -7.13 -6.86 11.92
C ALA A 225 -7.01 -8.12 12.81
N GLY A 226 -7.46 -9.30 12.36
CA GLY A 226 -7.44 -10.52 13.17
C GLY A 226 -6.02 -10.97 13.57
N THR A 227 -5.13 -11.08 12.59
CA THR A 227 -3.69 -11.34 12.81
C THR A 227 -3.08 -10.33 13.77
N LEU A 228 -3.34 -9.05 13.54
CA LEU A 228 -2.78 -7.95 14.34
C LEU A 228 -3.22 -8.04 15.80
N VAL A 229 -4.51 -8.22 16.06
CA VAL A 229 -5.01 -8.26 17.45
C VAL A 229 -4.55 -9.52 18.19
N GLN A 230 -4.39 -10.64 17.50
CA GLN A 230 -3.77 -11.84 18.10
C GLN A 230 -2.30 -11.58 18.47
N ALA A 231 -1.56 -10.89 17.60
CA ALA A 231 -0.18 -10.49 17.86
C ALA A 231 -0.08 -9.55 19.07
N VAL A 232 -0.91 -8.52 19.10
CA VAL A 232 -1.03 -7.57 20.21
C VAL A 232 -1.36 -8.29 21.52
N GLY A 233 -2.30 -9.25 21.51
CA GLY A 233 -2.63 -10.06 22.69
C GLY A 233 -1.49 -10.96 23.17
N ALA A 234 -0.68 -11.51 22.26
CA ALA A 234 0.53 -12.25 22.63
C ALA A 234 1.56 -11.34 23.29
N LEU A 235 1.86 -10.18 22.69
CA LEU A 235 2.80 -9.19 23.23
C LEU A 235 2.38 -8.69 24.62
N ALA A 236 1.09 -8.43 24.83
CA ALA A 236 0.57 -8.00 26.12
C ALA A 236 0.77 -9.08 27.21
N ARG A 237 0.56 -10.37 26.88
CA ARG A 237 0.79 -11.49 27.81
C ARG A 237 2.26 -11.69 28.16
N GLU A 238 3.16 -11.41 27.22
CA GLU A 238 4.61 -11.47 27.44
C GLU A 238 5.18 -10.23 28.17
N GLY A 239 4.32 -9.25 28.51
CA GLY A 239 4.68 -8.10 29.33
C GLY A 239 5.24 -6.91 28.54
N ALA A 240 4.87 -6.77 27.26
CA ALA A 240 5.19 -5.55 26.52
C ALA A 240 4.58 -4.31 27.21
N ARG A 241 5.39 -3.26 27.38
CA ARG A 241 4.99 -2.03 28.08
C ARG A 241 3.98 -1.22 27.27
N ARG A 242 4.25 -1.08 25.98
CA ARG A 242 3.47 -0.30 25.02
C ARG A 242 3.41 -1.06 23.71
N ILE A 243 2.26 -1.05 23.04
CA ILE A 243 2.09 -1.77 21.78
C ILE A 243 1.55 -0.81 20.73
N LEU A 244 2.31 -0.63 19.67
CA LEU A 244 1.93 0.10 18.46
C LEU A 244 1.88 -0.86 17.27
N ALA A 245 1.19 -0.44 16.22
CA ALA A 245 1.16 -1.16 14.95
C ALA A 245 1.37 -0.20 13.79
N CYS A 246 2.12 -0.61 12.78
CA CYS A 246 2.18 0.07 11.51
C CYS A 246 1.77 -0.88 10.38
N GLY A 247 0.84 -0.44 9.54
CA GLY A 247 0.45 -1.13 8.32
C GLY A 247 0.49 -0.16 7.15
N VAL A 248 1.22 -0.48 6.08
CA VAL A 248 1.30 0.46 4.94
C VAL A 248 -0.08 0.70 4.34
N HIS A 249 -0.83 -0.37 4.06
CA HIS A 249 -2.14 -0.27 3.42
C HIS A 249 -3.29 -0.51 4.41
N PRO A 250 -4.12 0.52 4.72
CA PRO A 250 -5.24 0.38 5.63
C PRO A 250 -6.49 -0.17 4.92
N VAL A 251 -6.49 -1.46 4.56
CA VAL A 251 -7.66 -2.11 3.95
C VAL A 251 -8.87 -2.07 4.90
N LEU A 252 -8.64 -2.30 6.20
CA LEU A 252 -9.59 -2.09 7.31
C LEU A 252 -11.03 -2.55 6.97
N SER A 253 -11.16 -3.82 6.60
CA SER A 253 -12.42 -4.44 6.17
C SER A 253 -13.11 -5.19 7.31
N GLY A 254 -14.43 -5.35 7.18
CA GLY A 254 -15.25 -6.08 8.14
C GLY A 254 -15.06 -5.57 9.59
N PRO A 255 -14.79 -6.45 10.57
CA PRO A 255 -14.73 -6.09 11.99
C PRO A 255 -13.40 -5.44 12.41
N ALA A 256 -12.58 -4.95 11.48
CA ALA A 256 -11.23 -4.48 11.79
C ALA A 256 -11.19 -3.41 12.89
N LEU A 257 -12.03 -2.38 12.78
CA LEU A 257 -12.06 -1.26 13.73
C LEU A 257 -12.58 -1.67 15.11
N GLU A 258 -13.58 -2.56 15.14
CA GLU A 258 -14.12 -3.11 16.40
C GLU A 258 -13.04 -3.91 17.13
N ARG A 259 -12.32 -4.78 16.41
CA ARG A 259 -11.20 -5.57 16.94
C ARG A 259 -10.07 -4.69 17.46
N ILE A 260 -9.69 -3.65 16.71
CA ILE A 260 -8.65 -2.71 17.11
C ILE A 260 -9.07 -1.99 18.40
N SER A 261 -10.30 -1.49 18.45
CA SER A 261 -10.83 -0.73 19.58
C SER A 261 -10.94 -1.59 20.86
N ALA A 262 -11.24 -2.88 20.71
CA ALA A 262 -11.32 -3.85 21.81
C ALA A 262 -9.95 -4.41 22.24
N SER A 263 -8.86 -4.04 21.55
CA SER A 263 -7.51 -4.55 21.82
C SER A 263 -6.71 -3.62 22.74
N PRO A 264 -5.63 -4.10 23.39
CA PRO A 264 -4.73 -3.26 24.16
C PRO A 264 -3.77 -2.42 23.28
N LEU A 265 -4.00 -2.35 21.96
CA LEU A 265 -3.21 -1.54 21.04
C LEU A 265 -3.38 -0.05 21.36
N GLU A 266 -2.28 0.68 21.53
CA GLU A 266 -2.34 2.11 21.84
C GLU A 266 -2.55 2.96 20.59
N GLU A 267 -1.91 2.58 19.48
CA GLU A 267 -1.95 3.34 18.23
C GLU A 267 -1.75 2.42 17.04
N ILE A 268 -2.52 2.68 15.98
CA ILE A 268 -2.30 2.11 14.65
C ILE A 268 -1.91 3.23 13.68
N VAL A 269 -0.73 3.09 13.07
CA VAL A 269 -0.17 4.02 12.10
C VAL A 269 -0.30 3.41 10.72
N VAL A 270 -0.92 4.13 9.80
CA VAL A 270 -1.14 3.68 8.42
C VAL A 270 -0.78 4.77 7.43
N THR A 271 -0.69 4.44 6.15
CA THR A 271 -0.55 5.48 5.11
C THR A 271 -1.90 5.85 4.49
N ASN A 272 -1.94 6.96 3.77
CA ASN A 272 -3.08 7.34 2.92
C ASN A 272 -3.08 6.62 1.54
N SER A 273 -2.36 5.50 1.37
CA SER A 273 -2.38 4.70 0.13
C SER A 273 -3.76 4.16 -0.25
N ILE A 274 -4.59 3.89 0.75
CA ILE A 274 -6.04 3.63 0.64
C ILE A 274 -6.75 4.77 1.38
N PRO A 275 -7.85 5.32 0.85
CA PRO A 275 -8.61 6.35 1.54
C PRO A 275 -9.13 5.83 2.88
N VAL A 276 -8.77 6.51 3.97
CA VAL A 276 -9.32 6.26 5.30
C VAL A 276 -10.31 7.38 5.62
N PRO A 277 -11.62 7.13 5.48
CA PRO A 277 -12.62 8.16 5.71
C PRO A 277 -12.70 8.50 7.21
N PRO A 278 -13.14 9.72 7.57
CA PRO A 278 -13.04 10.23 8.94
C PRO A 278 -13.64 9.31 10.02
N GLU A 279 -14.76 8.66 9.71
CA GLU A 279 -15.44 7.72 10.61
C GLU A 279 -14.57 6.51 10.97
N LYS A 280 -13.65 6.10 10.08
CA LYS A 280 -12.70 5.02 10.35
C LYS A 280 -11.50 5.46 11.19
N ARG A 281 -11.28 6.77 11.35
CA ARG A 281 -10.12 7.33 12.09
C ARG A 281 -10.31 7.34 13.60
N MET A 282 -11.52 7.09 14.09
CA MET A 282 -11.87 7.16 15.52
C MET A 282 -11.21 6.06 16.39
N ALA A 283 -10.64 5.01 15.77
CA ALA A 283 -10.06 3.86 16.47
C ALA A 283 -8.55 4.00 16.76
N ARG A 284 -8.07 5.18 17.15
CA ARG A 284 -6.63 5.45 17.41
C ARG A 284 -5.77 5.31 16.13
N VAL A 285 -6.34 5.67 14.98
CA VAL A 285 -5.70 5.56 13.67
C VAL A 285 -4.99 6.86 13.30
N THR A 286 -3.67 6.81 13.19
CA THR A 286 -2.85 7.88 12.62
C THR A 286 -2.60 7.58 11.15
N VAL A 287 -2.92 8.53 10.27
CA VAL A 287 -2.72 8.40 8.82
C VAL A 287 -1.56 9.29 8.38
N LEU A 288 -0.51 8.69 7.84
CA LEU A 288 0.66 9.37 7.28
C LEU A 288 0.49 9.53 5.76
N SER A 289 0.93 10.66 5.23
CA SER A 289 0.91 10.87 3.78
C SER A 289 2.12 10.22 3.11
N VAL A 290 1.87 9.47 2.03
CA VAL A 290 2.90 9.00 1.09
C VAL A 290 3.04 9.90 -0.13
N ALA A 291 2.31 11.03 -0.18
CA ALA A 291 2.35 11.95 -1.31
C ALA A 291 3.76 12.50 -1.61
N PRO A 292 4.59 12.92 -0.63
CA PRO A 292 5.94 13.39 -0.93
C PRO A 292 6.82 12.30 -1.55
N LEU A 293 6.69 11.06 -1.07
CA LEU A 293 7.45 9.91 -1.58
C LEU A 293 7.04 9.58 -3.04
N LEU A 294 5.73 9.52 -3.30
CA LEU A 294 5.19 9.23 -4.63
C LEU A 294 5.45 10.40 -5.61
N GLY A 295 5.28 11.64 -5.16
CA GLY A 295 5.55 12.84 -5.95
C GLY A 295 7.03 12.93 -6.35
N GLU A 296 7.95 12.68 -5.43
CA GLU A 296 9.38 12.66 -5.77
C GLU A 296 9.74 11.54 -6.76
N ALA A 297 9.12 10.36 -6.63
CA ALA A 297 9.31 9.28 -7.59
C ALA A 297 8.77 9.63 -8.98
N ILE A 298 7.57 10.22 -9.07
CA ILE A 298 6.99 10.72 -10.33
C ILE A 298 7.93 11.74 -10.99
N ARG A 299 8.41 12.73 -10.21
CA ARG A 299 9.35 13.73 -10.71
C ARG A 299 10.59 13.08 -11.32
N ARG A 300 11.21 12.14 -10.60
CA ARG A 300 12.42 11.46 -11.07
C ARG A 300 12.19 10.60 -12.30
N ILE A 301 11.08 9.87 -12.36
CA ILE A 301 10.70 9.08 -13.53
C ILE A 301 10.49 9.99 -14.75
N HIS A 302 9.86 11.14 -14.54
CA HIS A 302 9.63 12.13 -15.58
C HIS A 302 10.94 12.75 -16.09
N ASP A 303 11.80 13.17 -15.16
CA ASP A 303 13.10 13.82 -15.42
C ASP A 303 14.22 12.84 -15.81
N GLU A 304 13.92 11.55 -15.92
CA GLU A 304 14.88 10.46 -16.19
C GLU A 304 16.01 10.36 -15.15
N GLU A 305 15.73 10.76 -13.91
CA GLU A 305 16.65 10.64 -12.78
C GLU A 305 16.54 9.26 -12.11
N SER A 306 17.60 8.87 -11.39
CA SER A 306 17.61 7.63 -10.63
C SER A 306 16.59 7.66 -9.47
N VAL A 307 15.62 6.74 -9.51
CA VAL A 307 14.67 6.46 -8.42
C VAL A 307 15.35 5.70 -7.27
N SER A 308 16.50 5.05 -7.52
CA SER A 308 17.14 4.15 -6.57
C SER A 308 17.54 4.80 -5.24
N THR A 309 17.73 6.11 -5.21
CA THR A 309 18.08 6.83 -3.98
C THR A 309 16.87 7.06 -3.06
N LEU A 310 15.65 6.82 -3.54
CA LEU A 310 14.44 6.83 -2.70
C LEU A 310 14.26 5.52 -1.93
N PHE A 311 14.93 4.46 -2.35
CA PHE A 311 14.98 3.22 -1.59
C PHE A 311 15.96 3.39 -0.42
N VAL A 312 15.51 2.96 0.75
CA VAL A 312 16.33 2.94 1.98
C VAL A 312 16.93 1.57 2.15
#